data_AF-A0A963IHI0-F1
#
_entry.id   AF-A0A963IHI0-F1
#
_cell.length_a   1.000
_cell.length_b   1.000
_cell.length_c   1.000
_cell.angle_alpha   90.00
_cell.angle_beta   90.00
_cell.angle_gamma   90.00
#
_symmetry.space_group_name_H-M   'P 1'
#
loop_
_entity.id
_entity.type
_entity.pdbx_description
1 polymer ?
#
loop_
_entity_poly.entity_id
_entity_poly.type
_entity_poly.pdbx_seq_one_letter_code
_entity_poly.pdbx_strand_id
1 'polypeptide(L)' 'SPYRRSSAARIRRFAEILMAAGVVTTTRKTRGDDIDAACGQLAGQVLDRTRRTARPSFILHQDHHEVCR' A
#
# COMPACT_ATOMS: atom_id res chain seq x y z
N SER A 1 0.20 -1.35 -3.19
CA SER A 1 -0.74 -1.71 -2.11
C SER A 1 -2.07 -2.15 -2.71
N PRO A 2 -2.73 -3.20 -2.19
CA PRO A 2 -4.07 -3.60 -2.62
C PRO A 2 -5.18 -2.63 -2.16
N TYR A 3 -4.84 -1.61 -1.35
CA TYR A 3 -5.81 -0.67 -0.80
C TYR A 3 -5.95 0.61 -1.63
N ARG A 4 -7.10 1.30 -1.45
CA ARG A 4 -7.44 2.59 -2.06
C ARG A 4 -8.04 3.51 -1.01
N ARG A 5 -7.86 4.82 -1.22
CA ARG A 5 -8.46 5.86 -0.37
C ARG A 5 -10.00 5.76 -0.44
N SER A 6 -10.65 5.78 0.72
CA SER A 6 -12.10 5.90 0.83
C SER A 6 -12.60 7.19 0.17
N SER A 7 -13.79 7.15 -0.44
CA SER A 7 -14.42 8.37 -0.97
C SER A 7 -14.69 9.39 0.14
N ALA A 8 -14.69 10.68 -0.22
CA ALA A 8 -14.93 11.75 0.74
C ALA A 8 -16.29 11.61 1.48
N ALA A 9 -17.32 11.15 0.78
CA ALA A 9 -18.64 10.89 1.37
C ALA A 9 -18.59 9.81 2.46
N ARG A 10 -17.87 8.70 2.22
CA ARG A 10 -17.71 7.63 3.22
C ARG A 10 -16.94 8.09 4.44
N ILE A 11 -15.89 8.90 4.24
CA ILE A 11 -15.10 9.47 5.34
C ILE A 11 -15.96 10.39 6.22
N ARG A 12 -16.77 11.27 5.60
CA ARG A 12 -17.68 12.16 6.33
C ARG A 12 -18.72 11.39 7.15
N ARG A 13 -19.42 10.43 6.52
CA ARG A 13 -20.41 9.60 7.20
C ARG A 13 -19.80 8.85 8.39
N PHE A 14 -18.59 8.34 8.25
CA PHE A 14 -17.90 7.65 9.34
C PHE A 14 -17.57 8.62 10.50
N ALA A 15 -17.09 9.82 10.18
CA ALA A 15 -16.83 10.84 11.19
C ALA A 15 -18.12 11.27 11.92
N GLU A 16 -19.24 11.42 11.20
CA GLU A 16 -20.56 11.72 11.78
C GLU A 16 -21.01 10.66 12.77
N ILE A 17 -20.86 9.38 12.43
CA ILE A 17 -21.20 8.26 13.33
C ILE A 17 -20.38 8.35 14.63
N LEU A 18 -19.09 8.63 14.55
CA LEU A 18 -18.23 8.75 15.72
C LEU A 18 -18.58 9.96 16.58
N MET A 19 -18.84 11.11 15.94
CA MET A 19 -19.26 12.32 16.66
C MET A 19 -20.62 12.12 17.35
N ALA A 20 -21.57 11.44 16.70
CA ALA A 20 -22.86 11.10 17.30
C ALA A 20 -22.72 10.17 18.51
N ALA A 21 -21.69 9.33 18.54
CA ALA A 21 -21.35 8.49 19.69
C ALA A 21 -20.59 9.25 20.80
N GLY A 22 -20.40 10.57 20.68
CA GLY A 22 -19.66 11.38 21.65
C GLY A 22 -18.14 11.32 21.51
N VAL A 23 -17.61 10.72 20.44
CA VAL A 23 -16.17 10.62 20.19
C VAL A 23 -15.70 11.82 19.38
N VAL A 24 -14.85 12.65 19.98
CA VAL A 24 -14.25 13.81 19.31
C VAL A 24 -13.45 13.33 18.09
N THR A 25 -13.91 13.69 16.90
CA THR A 25 -13.38 13.17 15.64
C THR A 25 -13.01 14.32 14.72
N THR A 26 -11.80 14.26 14.13
CA THR A 26 -11.35 15.22 13.12
C THR A 26 -10.76 14.48 11.92
N THR A 27 -11.05 14.97 10.71
CA THR A 27 -10.43 14.43 9.49
C THR A 27 -9.17 15.22 9.17
N ARG A 28 -8.01 14.56 9.14
CA ARG A 28 -6.73 15.20 8.80
C ARG A 28 -6.71 15.58 7.32
N LYS A 29 -6.29 16.82 7.03
CA LYS A 29 -6.01 17.25 5.65
C LYS A 29 -4.75 16.54 5.15
N THR A 30 -4.81 15.96 3.95
CA THR A 30 -3.63 15.42 3.27
C THR A 30 -2.71 16.58 2.90
N ARG A 31 -1.42 16.47 3.20
CA ARG A 31 -0.38 17.45 2.84
C ARG A 31 0.80 16.70 2.23
N GLY A 32 1.42 17.27 1.19
CA GLY A 32 2.58 16.68 0.51
C GLY A 32 2.28 15.45 -0.35
N ASP A 33 1.02 15.24 -0.76
CA ASP A 33 0.63 14.11 -1.63
C ASP A 33 1.17 14.27 -3.06
N ASP A 34 1.35 15.52 -3.49
CA ASP A 34 1.91 15.94 -4.76
C ASP A 34 3.42 15.70 -4.88
N ILE A 35 4.10 15.53 -3.74
CA ILE A 35 5.56 15.32 -3.65
C ILE A 35 5.92 14.00 -2.95
N ASP A 36 5.00 13.03 -2.91
CA ASP A 36 5.17 11.72 -2.27
C ASP A 36 5.65 11.79 -0.80
N ALA A 37 5.23 12.84 -0.08
CA ALA A 37 5.60 13.10 1.30
C ALA A 37 4.41 13.04 2.27
N ALA A 38 3.22 12.63 1.81
CA ALA A 38 2.09 12.39 2.70
C ALA A 38 2.39 11.21 3.64
N CYS A 39 1.61 11.12 4.73
CA CYS A 39 1.77 10.07 5.71
C CYS A 39 1.74 8.68 5.05
N GLY A 40 2.82 7.90 5.21
CA GLY A 40 2.95 6.55 4.64
C GLY A 40 3.59 6.47 3.25
N GLN A 41 3.93 7.59 2.61
CA GLN A 41 4.60 7.61 1.29
C GLN A 41 6.13 7.63 1.39
N LEU A 42 6.69 7.93 2.56
CA LEU A 42 8.15 8.03 2.78
C LEU A 42 8.84 6.65 2.68
N ALA A 43 9.14 6.21 1.46
CA ALA A 43 9.83 4.95 1.20
C ALA A 43 11.36 5.06 1.33
N GLY A 44 11.93 6.22 0.97
CA GLY A 44 13.39 6.46 1.01
C GLY A 44 14.20 5.45 0.17
N GLN A 45 15.53 5.53 0.26
CA GLN A 45 16.42 4.47 -0.22
C GLN A 45 16.80 3.59 0.97
N VAL A 46 16.25 2.37 1.02
CA VAL A 46 16.46 1.45 2.14
C VAL A 46 17.16 0.20 1.64
N LEU A 47 18.34 -0.09 2.21
CA LEU A 47 18.98 -1.40 2.06
C LEU A 47 18.27 -2.39 3.00
N ASP A 48 17.34 -3.19 2.46
CA ASP A 48 16.61 -4.20 3.23
C ASP A 48 17.56 -5.35 3.63
N ARG A 49 17.87 -5.44 4.93
CA ARG A 49 18.70 -6.50 5.51
C ARG A 49 17.89 -7.73 5.96
N THR A 50 16.57 -7.73 5.80
CA THR A 50 15.69 -8.73 6.44
C THR A 50 15.35 -9.95 5.58
N ARG A 51 15.96 -10.16 4.40
CA ARG A 51 15.62 -11.24 3.44
C ARG A 51 14.13 -11.32 3.06
N ARG A 52 13.27 -10.37 3.48
CA ARG A 52 11.82 -10.38 3.24
C ARG A 52 11.45 -10.21 1.77
N THR A 53 12.30 -9.52 1.01
CA THR A 53 12.15 -9.30 -0.43
C THR A 53 12.84 -10.36 -1.30
N ALA A 54 13.59 -11.30 -0.71
CA ALA A 54 14.21 -12.36 -1.48
C ALA A 54 13.12 -13.26 -2.06
N ARG A 55 12.77 -13.07 -3.33
CA ARG A 55 11.97 -14.05 -4.08
C ARG A 55 12.73 -15.38 -3.99
N PRO A 56 12.14 -16.47 -3.48
CA PRO A 56 12.73 -17.78 -3.70
C PRO A 56 12.72 -17.97 -5.21
N SER A 57 13.91 -17.96 -5.81
CA SER A 57 14.11 -18.31 -7.21
C SER A 57 13.83 -19.80 -7.35
N PHE A 58 12.55 -20.17 -7.44
CA PHE A 58 12.18 -21.47 -7.97
C PHE A 58 12.53 -21.43 -9.46
N ILE A 59 13.68 -22.00 -9.79
CA ILE A 59 14.05 -22.34 -11.16
C ILE A 59 13.01 -23.36 -11.64
N LEU A 60 12.04 -22.92 -12.43
CA LEU A 60 11.31 -23.81 -13.31
C LEU A 60 12.32 -24.27 -14.35
N HIS A 61 12.84 -25.49 -14.19
CA HIS A 61 13.41 -26.24 -15.30
C HIS A 61 12.25 -26.47 -16.29
N GLN A 62 12.20 -25.66 -17.33
CA GLN A 62 11.36 -25.93 -18.50
C GLN A 62 12.12 -26.90 -19.38
N ASP A 63 11.62 -28.13 -19.44
CA ASP A 63 12.01 -29.15 -20.42
C ASP A 63 11.80 -28.62 -21.83
N HIS A 64 12.89 -28.31 -22.54
CA HIS A 64 12.88 -28.08 -23.99
C HIS A 64 14.17 -28.63 -24.62
N HIS A 65 14.23 -29.95 -24.70
CA HIS A 65 14.90 -30.69 -25.78
C HIS A 65 13.82 -31.70 -26.21
N GLU A 66 13.24 -31.67 -27.41
CA GLU A 66 13.92 -31.87 -28.69
C GLU A 66 12.91 -31.61 -29.82
N VAL A 67 13.16 -30.58 -30.65
CA VAL A 67 12.61 -30.46 -32.00
C VAL A 67 13.79 -30.25 -32.93
N CYS A 68 14.33 -31.35 -33.45
CA CYS A 68 14.96 -31.40 -34.77
C CYS A 68 15.19 -32.86 -35.18
N ARG A 69 14.40 -33.26 -36.19
CA ARG A 69 14.42 -34.50 -37.00
C ARG A 69 13.62 -35.70 -36.50
#